data_AF-A0A7Y5PJS5-F1
#
_entry.id   AF-A0A7Y5PJS5-F1
#
_cell.length_a   1.000
_cell.length_b   1.000
_cell.length_c   1.000
_cell.angle_alpha   90.00
_cell.angle_beta   90.00
_cell.angle_gamma   90.00
#
_symmetry.space_group_name_H-M   'P 1'
#
loop_
_entity.id
_entity.type
_entity.pdbx_description
1 polymer ?
#
loop_
_entity_poly.entity_id
_entity_poly.type
_entity_poly.pdbx_seq_one_letter_code
_entity_poly.pdbx_strand_id
1 'polypeptide(L)'
;MLLASCIASLAGCAGAPRTEPDATPQAAPSTTEAPPAAAAEGWPGAAGQVIARSEKLLIYQPQVGDRLDAIAARLLGHADRAWQISDANPEQALPTLQPLVVPLVAQNPTGVRTHEFQTVPILCYHRFGTGSNKMVVSPASFAAQLDWLAKHGYHVIRLSQLVGFLAGREALPPRSVVITFDDGYETVFRHAFPLLRQHGFPATLFVYTDFVGTGDGLGWSQLAEMARSGLVDIQAHSKTHRNLIERSPGETDERYRQAVATELRAPREMLERRLSAANVQVRHFAYPFGDANELVLDAMTHQRYELGVTVNPGGNAFFSHPLMLRRTMIFGDHDLEDFKARLQTSRRLGAPW
;
A
#
# COMPACT_ATOMS: atom_id res chain seq x y z
N MET A 1 51.19 34.68 5.79
CA MET A 1 51.10 35.81 6.73
C MET A 1 49.91 35.53 7.64
N LEU A 2 50.11 34.81 8.75
CA LEU A 2 50.42 35.34 10.09
C LEU A 2 49.32 36.24 10.64
N LEU A 3 48.58 35.74 11.64
CA LEU A 3 48.50 36.40 12.95
C LEU A 3 48.03 35.38 14.00
N ALA A 4 48.95 35.09 14.92
CA ALA A 4 48.78 34.41 16.19
C ALA A 4 49.10 35.41 17.31
N SER A 5 48.86 34.98 18.56
CA SER A 5 49.13 35.63 19.86
C SER A 5 48.10 36.65 20.31
N CYS A 6 47.78 36.81 21.59
CA CYS A 6 47.97 36.11 22.88
C CYS A 6 47.34 37.08 23.91
N ILE A 7 46.93 36.61 25.09
CA ILE A 7 47.22 37.19 26.42
C ILE A 7 46.38 36.46 27.47
N ALA A 8 47.08 36.04 28.53
CA ALA A 8 46.58 35.39 29.72
C ALA A 8 46.62 36.36 30.92
N SER A 9 46.06 35.90 32.06
CA SER A 9 46.25 36.35 33.48
C SER A 9 45.13 37.25 34.03
N LEU A 10 44.64 37.17 35.29
CA LEU A 10 44.99 36.41 36.51
C LEU A 10 43.88 36.62 37.59
N ALA A 11 43.91 35.77 38.65
CA ALA A 11 43.30 35.88 40.00
C ALA A 11 41.76 35.65 40.13
N GLY A 12 41.20 34.85 41.04
CA GLY A 12 41.67 34.19 42.25
C GLY A 12 40.83 34.67 43.45
N CYS A 13 39.97 33.82 44.04
CA CYS A 13 39.61 33.77 45.48
C CYS A 13 38.54 32.70 45.80
N ALA A 14 38.65 32.18 47.01
CA ALA A 14 38.13 30.92 47.54
C ALA A 14 36.63 30.86 47.92
N GLY A 15 36.08 29.64 48.00
CA GLY A 15 34.78 29.34 48.62
C GLY A 15 34.62 27.83 48.87
N ALA A 16 34.33 27.47 50.13
CA ALA A 16 34.42 26.14 50.76
C ALA A 16 33.30 25.13 50.35
N PRO A 17 33.34 23.86 50.81
CA PRO A 17 32.63 22.73 50.19
C PRO A 17 31.15 22.66 50.59
N ARG A 18 30.29 22.26 49.65
CA ARG A 18 28.87 21.96 49.91
C ARG A 18 28.69 20.50 50.26
N THR A 19 28.05 20.30 51.40
CA THR A 19 27.54 19.07 51.98
C THR A 19 26.41 18.47 51.14
N GLU A 20 26.47 17.16 50.88
CA GLU A 20 25.35 16.35 50.39
C GLU A 20 24.25 16.22 51.46
N PRO A 21 22.97 16.15 51.07
CA PRO A 21 21.93 15.54 51.89
C PRO A 21 21.37 14.26 51.24
N ASP A 22 21.59 13.15 51.94
CA ASP A 22 20.66 12.09 52.29
C ASP A 22 19.62 11.62 51.24
N ALA A 23 19.92 10.49 50.59
CA ALA A 23 18.98 9.76 49.75
C ALA A 23 18.13 8.81 50.60
N THR A 24 16.85 9.14 50.76
CA THR A 24 15.83 8.24 51.30
C THR A 24 15.52 7.15 50.27
N PRO A 25 15.36 5.86 50.64
CA PRO A 25 15.03 4.81 49.68
C PRO A 25 13.57 4.93 49.22
N GLN A 26 13.39 5.23 47.94
CA GLN A 26 12.08 5.31 47.29
C GLN A 26 11.57 3.88 47.03
N ALA A 27 10.33 3.61 47.46
CA ALA A 27 9.66 2.32 47.37
C ALA A 27 9.56 1.80 45.93
N ALA A 28 9.72 0.49 45.75
CA ALA A 28 9.58 -0.20 44.48
C ALA A 28 8.16 -0.02 43.91
N PRO A 29 7.98 0.18 42.58
CA PRO A 29 6.66 0.27 41.98
C PRO A 29 5.97 -1.10 42.03
N SER A 30 4.75 -1.08 42.56
CA SER A 30 3.82 -2.19 42.63
C SER A 30 3.56 -2.80 41.25
N THR A 31 3.77 -4.10 41.11
CA THR A 31 3.32 -4.89 39.96
C THR A 31 1.81 -4.82 39.85
N THR A 32 1.30 -4.12 38.84
CA THR A 32 -0.12 -4.13 38.51
C THR A 32 -0.46 -5.50 37.94
N GLU A 33 -1.25 -6.26 38.69
CA GLU A 33 -1.76 -7.58 38.32
C GLU A 33 -2.65 -7.45 37.07
N ALA A 34 -2.37 -8.27 36.05
CA ALA A 34 -3.14 -8.27 34.80
C ALA A 34 -4.57 -8.77 35.05
N PRO A 35 -5.61 -8.18 34.41
CA PRO A 35 -6.98 -8.65 34.57
C PRO A 35 -7.15 -10.07 34.02
N PRO A 36 -8.09 -10.87 34.57
CA PRO A 36 -8.25 -12.28 34.23
C PRO A 36 -8.62 -12.47 32.76
N ALA A 37 -7.99 -13.46 32.13
CA ALA A 37 -8.20 -13.85 30.75
C ALA A 37 -9.68 -14.18 30.50
N ALA A 38 -10.39 -13.29 29.79
CA ALA A 38 -11.71 -13.58 29.27
C ALA A 38 -11.63 -14.80 28.33
N ALA A 39 -12.50 -15.79 28.56
CA ALA A 39 -12.58 -17.03 27.82
C ALA A 39 -12.75 -16.81 26.31
N ALA A 40 -12.20 -17.74 25.54
CA ALA A 40 -12.04 -17.76 24.08
C ALA A 40 -13.35 -17.87 23.25
N GLU A 41 -14.49 -17.41 23.76
CA GLU A 41 -15.76 -17.48 23.03
C GLU A 41 -15.86 -16.30 22.04
N GLY A 42 -15.73 -16.60 20.74
CA GLY A 42 -16.03 -15.66 19.65
C GLY A 42 -15.03 -15.59 18.50
N TRP A 43 -13.87 -16.26 18.58
CA TRP A 43 -12.82 -16.17 17.55
C TRP A 43 -12.35 -17.55 17.08
N PRO A 44 -13.05 -18.19 16.11
CA PRO A 44 -12.63 -19.46 15.53
C PRO A 44 -11.20 -19.36 14.97
N GLY A 45 -10.30 -20.26 15.39
CA GLY A 45 -8.89 -20.26 14.99
C GLY A 45 -8.00 -19.25 15.71
N ALA A 46 -8.47 -18.63 16.80
CA ALA A 46 -7.64 -17.83 17.71
C ALA A 46 -8.14 -17.97 19.15
N ALA A 47 -8.12 -19.20 19.68
CA ALA A 47 -8.61 -19.58 21.01
C ALA A 47 -7.55 -19.52 22.12
N GLY A 48 -6.28 -19.32 21.76
CA GLY A 48 -5.20 -19.04 22.69
C GLY A 48 -5.38 -17.82 23.58
N GLN A 49 -4.45 -17.64 24.52
CA GLN A 49 -4.55 -16.66 25.60
C GLN A 49 -3.44 -15.61 25.50
N VAL A 50 -3.77 -14.37 25.88
CA VAL A 50 -2.76 -13.32 26.05
C VAL A 50 -2.15 -13.47 27.45
N ILE A 51 -0.86 -13.75 27.52
CA ILE A 51 -0.15 -14.01 28.79
C ILE A 51 0.63 -12.80 29.32
N ALA A 52 0.98 -11.84 28.44
CA ALA A 52 1.58 -10.56 28.83
C ALA A 52 1.24 -9.48 27.81
N ARG A 53 1.20 -8.20 28.23
CA ARG A 53 0.86 -7.07 27.36
C ARG A 53 1.57 -5.79 27.78
N SER A 54 1.97 -5.00 26.79
CA SER A 54 2.38 -3.60 26.91
C SER A 54 1.61 -2.75 25.90
N GLU A 55 1.92 -1.46 25.79
CA GLU A 55 1.38 -0.59 24.74
C GLU A 55 1.89 -0.96 23.34
N LYS A 56 3.06 -1.60 23.23
CA LYS A 56 3.74 -1.84 21.94
C LYS A 56 3.63 -3.28 21.43
N LEU A 57 3.50 -4.24 22.34
CA LEU A 57 3.43 -5.66 22.00
C LEU A 57 2.67 -6.44 23.07
N LEU A 58 2.20 -7.63 22.70
CA LEU A 58 1.72 -8.65 23.64
C LEU A 58 2.39 -9.99 23.37
N ILE A 59 2.32 -10.88 24.35
CA ILE A 59 2.72 -12.29 24.23
C ILE A 59 1.45 -13.14 24.20
N TYR A 60 1.28 -13.91 23.15
CA TYR A 60 0.13 -14.77 22.91
C TYR A 60 0.55 -16.24 23.01
N GLN A 61 -0.10 -17.00 23.89
CA GLN A 61 0.06 -18.44 24.03
C GLN A 61 -0.95 -19.15 23.11
N PRO A 62 -0.51 -19.75 21.98
CA PRO A 62 -1.42 -20.39 21.03
C PRO A 62 -2.04 -21.66 21.60
N GLN A 63 -3.19 -22.03 21.05
CA GLN A 63 -3.83 -23.34 21.25
C GLN A 63 -3.87 -24.16 19.96
N VAL A 64 -4.14 -25.46 20.09
CA VAL A 64 -4.33 -26.34 18.94
C VAL A 64 -5.47 -25.82 18.07
N GLY A 65 -5.20 -25.63 16.78
CA GLY A 65 -6.17 -25.08 15.83
C GLY A 65 -6.06 -23.57 15.61
N ASP A 66 -5.19 -22.88 16.35
CA ASP A 66 -4.92 -21.47 16.08
C ASP A 66 -4.23 -21.25 14.73
N ARG A 67 -4.55 -20.13 14.09
CA ARG A 67 -3.97 -19.68 12.82
C ARG A 67 -3.57 -18.22 12.92
N LEU A 68 -2.46 -17.83 12.28
CA LEU A 68 -1.94 -16.46 12.37
C LEU A 68 -2.90 -15.39 11.84
N ASP A 69 -3.67 -15.70 10.79
CA ASP A 69 -4.69 -14.81 10.21
C ASP A 69 -5.83 -14.53 11.17
N ALA A 70 -6.33 -15.56 11.87
CA ALA A 70 -7.35 -15.41 12.90
C ALA A 70 -6.82 -14.68 14.14
N ILE A 71 -5.57 -14.96 14.56
CA ILE A 71 -4.92 -14.23 15.66
C ILE A 71 -4.77 -12.75 15.30
N ALA A 72 -4.33 -12.44 14.09
CA ALA A 72 -4.19 -11.06 13.61
C ALA A 72 -5.55 -10.36 13.48
N ALA A 73 -6.59 -11.05 13.00
CA ALA A 73 -7.94 -10.50 12.98
C ALA A 73 -8.42 -10.14 14.40
N ARG A 74 -8.23 -11.05 15.36
CA ARG A 74 -8.62 -10.86 16.76
C ARG A 74 -7.84 -9.74 17.46
N LEU A 75 -6.52 -9.71 17.30
CA LEU A 75 -5.63 -8.91 18.13
C LEU A 75 -5.10 -7.65 17.44
N LEU A 76 -5.02 -7.65 16.11
CA LEU A 76 -4.51 -6.56 15.29
C LEU A 76 -5.60 -5.89 14.43
N GLY A 77 -6.83 -6.39 14.51
CA GLY A 77 -8.02 -5.86 13.85
C GLY A 77 -8.22 -6.28 12.40
N HIS A 78 -7.25 -6.98 11.77
CA HIS A 78 -7.38 -7.47 10.40
C HIS A 78 -6.49 -8.69 10.14
N ALA A 79 -7.00 -9.67 9.40
CA ALA A 79 -6.30 -10.91 9.05
C ALA A 79 -5.01 -10.65 8.25
N ASP A 80 -5.02 -9.64 7.36
CA ASP A 80 -3.86 -9.24 6.55
C ASP A 80 -2.65 -8.73 7.36
N ARG A 81 -2.78 -8.61 8.69
CA ARG A 81 -1.64 -8.28 9.59
C ARG A 81 -0.92 -9.53 10.12
N ALA A 82 -1.32 -10.73 9.71
CA ALA A 82 -0.68 -11.99 10.11
C ALA A 82 0.84 -12.00 9.87
N TRP A 83 1.30 -11.35 8.79
CA TRP A 83 2.73 -11.23 8.49
C TRP A 83 3.51 -10.50 9.60
N GLN A 84 2.89 -9.57 10.35
CA GLN A 84 3.55 -8.86 11.45
C GLN A 84 3.88 -9.82 12.59
N ILE A 85 2.99 -10.78 12.83
CA ILE A 85 3.22 -11.85 13.79
C ILE A 85 4.30 -12.78 13.26
N SER A 86 4.24 -13.19 12.00
CA SER A 86 5.28 -14.05 11.41
C SER A 86 6.67 -13.40 11.42
N ASP A 87 6.79 -12.11 11.09
CA ASP A 87 8.05 -11.38 11.01
C ASP A 87 8.66 -11.14 12.40
N ALA A 88 7.82 -10.93 13.42
CA ALA A 88 8.26 -10.83 14.81
C ALA A 88 8.71 -12.17 15.42
N ASN A 89 8.37 -13.30 14.78
CA ASN A 89 8.67 -14.65 15.27
C ASN A 89 9.31 -15.52 14.15
N PRO A 90 10.44 -15.11 13.56
CA PRO A 90 10.98 -15.71 12.34
C PRO A 90 11.44 -17.17 12.50
N GLU A 91 11.77 -17.59 13.71
CA GLU A 91 12.20 -18.97 14.02
C GLU A 91 11.03 -19.89 14.40
N GLN A 92 9.80 -19.36 14.44
CA GLN A 92 8.63 -20.09 14.95
C GLN A 92 7.60 -20.28 13.83
N ALA A 93 7.43 -21.53 13.40
CA ALA A 93 6.26 -21.93 12.63
C ALA A 93 5.16 -22.41 13.58
N LEU A 94 3.90 -21.99 13.36
CA LEU A 94 2.79 -22.79 13.90
C LEU A 94 2.90 -24.21 13.29
N PRO A 95 2.70 -25.29 14.07
CA PRO A 95 1.95 -25.35 15.34
C PRO A 95 2.83 -25.68 16.56
N THR A 96 3.96 -25.01 16.78
CA THR A 96 4.84 -25.33 17.93
C THR A 96 4.20 -25.08 19.31
N LEU A 97 3.03 -24.42 19.37
CA LEU A 97 2.35 -23.98 20.60
C LEU A 97 3.26 -23.18 21.54
N GLN A 98 4.35 -22.61 21.04
CA GLN A 98 5.20 -21.70 21.80
C GLN A 98 4.57 -20.31 21.85
N PRO A 99 4.83 -19.52 22.91
CA PRO A 99 4.39 -18.14 22.97
C PRO A 99 4.89 -17.32 21.77
N LEU A 100 3.98 -16.58 21.14
CA LEU A 100 4.23 -15.68 20.02
C LEU A 100 4.30 -14.23 20.49
N VAL A 101 5.24 -13.47 19.97
CA VAL A 101 5.26 -12.00 20.08
C VAL A 101 4.28 -11.41 19.06
N VAL A 102 3.33 -10.60 19.52
CA VAL A 102 2.36 -9.92 18.65
C VAL A 102 2.57 -8.41 18.75
N PRO A 103 3.17 -7.76 17.74
CA PRO A 103 3.35 -6.31 17.73
C PRO A 103 2.02 -5.58 17.64
N LEU A 104 1.72 -4.71 18.59
CA LEU A 104 0.51 -3.87 18.59
C LEU A 104 0.71 -2.56 17.81
N VAL A 105 1.97 -2.19 17.55
CA VAL A 105 2.36 -1.02 16.76
C VAL A 105 3.18 -1.45 15.55
N ALA A 106 3.06 -0.70 14.45
CA ALA A 106 3.78 -0.97 13.21
C ALA A 106 5.30 -0.99 13.45
N GLN A 107 5.93 -2.13 13.15
CA GLN A 107 7.38 -2.25 13.15
C GLN A 107 7.91 -1.76 11.79
N ASN A 108 8.87 -0.84 11.81
CA ASN A 108 9.51 -0.30 10.60
C ASN A 108 8.51 0.19 9.52
N PRO A 109 7.68 1.21 9.81
CA PRO A 109 6.64 1.68 8.89
C PRO A 109 7.19 2.28 7.58
N THR A 110 8.48 2.63 7.53
CA THR A 110 9.14 3.14 6.33
C THR A 110 9.83 2.04 5.51
N GLY A 111 9.91 0.82 6.03
CA GLY A 111 10.57 -0.31 5.37
C GLY A 111 12.08 -0.12 5.16
N VAL A 112 12.73 0.74 5.94
CA VAL A 112 14.17 1.00 5.86
C VAL A 112 14.92 -0.01 6.72
N ARG A 113 15.96 -0.64 6.16
CA ARG A 113 16.87 -1.55 6.84
C ARG A 113 18.30 -1.05 6.68
N THR A 114 19.26 -1.72 7.31
CA THR A 114 20.68 -1.30 7.38
C THR A 114 21.30 -1.01 6.01
N HIS A 115 20.94 -1.75 4.96
CA HIS A 115 21.57 -1.65 3.63
C HIS A 115 20.57 -1.51 2.49
N GLU A 116 19.27 -1.42 2.77
CA GLU A 116 18.22 -1.36 1.77
C GLU A 116 16.98 -0.66 2.31
N PHE A 117 16.09 -0.27 1.41
CA PHE A 117 14.73 0.14 1.73
C PHE A 117 13.74 -0.62 0.87
N GLN A 118 12.56 -0.87 1.42
CA GLN A 118 11.45 -1.48 0.72
C GLN A 118 10.94 -0.57 -0.39
N THR A 119 10.66 -1.16 -1.54
CA THR A 119 9.92 -0.54 -2.63
C THR A 119 8.70 -1.38 -2.95
N VAL A 120 7.64 -0.74 -3.46
CA VAL A 120 6.42 -1.43 -3.89
C VAL A 120 6.26 -1.25 -5.40
N PRO A 121 6.46 -2.32 -6.20
CA PRO A 121 6.09 -2.29 -7.60
C PRO A 121 4.56 -2.25 -7.73
N ILE A 122 4.08 -1.36 -8.61
CA ILE A 122 2.67 -1.30 -9.00
C ILE A 122 2.60 -1.79 -10.44
N LEU A 123 1.95 -2.93 -10.65
CA LEU A 123 1.81 -3.57 -11.95
C LEU A 123 0.60 -2.97 -12.67
N CYS A 124 0.76 -2.59 -13.93
CA CYS A 124 -0.28 -1.96 -14.75
C CYS A 124 -0.62 -2.87 -15.94
N TYR A 125 -1.85 -3.38 -15.93
CA TYR A 125 -2.46 -4.17 -17.00
C TYR A 125 -3.58 -3.36 -17.67
N HIS A 126 -4.02 -3.76 -18.87
CA HIS A 126 -5.12 -3.07 -19.56
C HIS A 126 -6.22 -4.05 -19.96
N ARG A 127 -5.93 -4.98 -20.88
CA ARG A 127 -6.92 -5.91 -21.41
C ARG A 127 -6.37 -7.32 -21.58
N PHE A 128 -7.28 -8.27 -21.70
CA PHE A 128 -6.99 -9.70 -21.78
C PHE A 128 -7.56 -10.34 -23.03
N GLY A 129 -6.88 -11.35 -23.55
CA GLY A 129 -7.38 -12.12 -24.68
C GLY A 129 -6.25 -12.71 -25.52
N THR A 130 -6.56 -12.94 -26.79
CA THR A 130 -5.62 -13.43 -27.80
C THR A 130 -5.40 -12.33 -28.84
N GLY A 131 -4.16 -11.92 -29.07
CA GLY A 131 -3.84 -10.90 -30.08
C GLY A 131 -2.38 -10.47 -30.05
N SER A 132 -1.96 -9.76 -31.10
CA SER A 132 -0.59 -9.25 -31.26
C SER A 132 -0.36 -7.87 -30.65
N ASN A 133 -1.42 -7.21 -30.15
CA ASN A 133 -1.26 -5.93 -29.47
C ASN A 133 -0.63 -6.17 -28.10
N LYS A 134 0.51 -5.53 -27.84
CA LYS A 134 1.26 -5.64 -26.59
C LYS A 134 0.45 -5.30 -25.33
N MET A 135 -0.65 -4.56 -25.42
CA MET A 135 -1.53 -4.27 -24.28
C MET A 135 -2.50 -5.41 -23.93
N VAL A 136 -2.51 -6.49 -24.73
CA VAL A 136 -3.36 -7.68 -24.54
C VAL A 136 -2.54 -8.77 -23.87
N VAL A 137 -2.77 -9.01 -22.58
CA VAL A 137 -2.13 -10.11 -21.85
C VAL A 137 -3.00 -11.37 -21.96
N SER A 138 -2.39 -12.52 -22.23
CA SER A 138 -3.16 -13.77 -22.27
C SER A 138 -3.63 -14.18 -20.87
N PRO A 139 -4.84 -14.77 -20.71
CA PRO A 139 -5.29 -15.26 -19.41
C PRO A 139 -4.33 -16.29 -18.80
N ALA A 140 -3.68 -17.12 -19.63
CA ALA A 140 -2.68 -18.09 -19.19
C ALA A 140 -1.41 -17.43 -18.65
N SER A 141 -0.91 -16.38 -19.32
CA SER A 141 0.22 -15.59 -18.84
C SER A 141 -0.11 -14.92 -17.51
N PHE A 142 -1.30 -14.34 -17.38
CA PHE A 142 -1.73 -13.70 -16.13
C PHE A 142 -1.86 -14.72 -14.99
N ALA A 143 -2.45 -15.89 -15.24
CA ALA A 143 -2.51 -16.97 -14.25
C ALA A 143 -1.11 -17.39 -13.78
N ALA A 144 -0.17 -17.62 -14.70
CA ALA A 144 1.21 -17.96 -14.35
C ALA A 144 1.92 -16.87 -13.53
N GLN A 145 1.61 -15.59 -13.78
CA GLN A 145 2.11 -14.46 -12.99
C GLN A 145 1.55 -14.47 -11.56
N LEU A 146 0.24 -14.69 -11.39
CA LEU A 146 -0.38 -14.77 -10.06
C LEU A 146 0.11 -15.99 -9.27
N ASP A 147 0.21 -17.15 -9.92
CA ASP A 147 0.79 -18.37 -9.34
C ASP A 147 2.23 -18.13 -8.87
N TRP A 148 3.01 -17.41 -9.67
CA TRP A 148 4.38 -17.05 -9.31
C TRP A 148 4.42 -16.19 -8.04
N LEU A 149 3.60 -15.14 -7.96
CA LEU A 149 3.51 -14.27 -6.79
C LEU A 149 3.16 -15.09 -5.53
N ALA A 150 2.12 -15.93 -5.62
CA ALA A 150 1.67 -16.77 -4.52
C ALA A 150 2.77 -17.75 -4.06
N LYS A 151 3.42 -18.44 -5.00
CA LYS A 151 4.45 -19.45 -4.71
C LYS A 151 5.73 -18.87 -4.11
N HIS A 152 6.05 -17.60 -4.40
CA HIS A 152 7.30 -16.98 -3.98
C HIS A 152 7.14 -15.97 -2.84
N GLY A 153 6.01 -16.04 -2.11
CA GLY A 153 5.79 -15.25 -0.89
C GLY A 153 5.66 -13.75 -1.16
N TYR A 154 5.13 -13.37 -2.32
CA TYR A 154 4.72 -11.98 -2.55
C TYR A 154 3.38 -11.72 -1.87
N HIS A 155 3.25 -10.51 -1.34
CA HIS A 155 2.00 -10.05 -0.74
C HIS A 155 1.32 -9.09 -1.72
N VAL A 156 0.24 -9.53 -2.36
CA VAL A 156 -0.57 -8.61 -3.16
C VAL A 156 -1.39 -7.76 -2.21
N ILE A 157 -1.09 -6.46 -2.17
CA ILE A 157 -1.72 -5.50 -1.25
C ILE A 157 -2.64 -4.53 -2.02
N ARG A 158 -3.56 -3.89 -1.30
CA ARG A 158 -4.38 -2.82 -1.87
C ARG A 158 -3.54 -1.59 -2.15
N LEU A 159 -3.88 -0.86 -3.21
CA LEU A 159 -3.26 0.43 -3.49
C LEU A 159 -3.42 1.42 -2.33
N SER A 160 -4.58 1.43 -1.66
CA SER A 160 -4.89 2.32 -0.54
C SER A 160 -3.95 2.14 0.66
N GLN A 161 -3.33 0.97 0.83
CA GLN A 161 -2.34 0.74 1.89
C GLN A 161 -1.06 1.58 1.69
N LEU A 162 -0.79 2.06 0.46
CA LEU A 162 0.33 2.97 0.20
C LEU A 162 0.14 4.32 0.90
N VAL A 163 -1.09 4.77 1.20
CA VAL A 163 -1.31 6.03 1.91
C VAL A 163 -0.64 6.02 3.30
N GLY A 164 -0.77 4.92 4.04
CA GLY A 164 -0.15 4.75 5.35
C GLY A 164 1.37 4.61 5.26
N PHE A 165 1.85 3.85 4.28
CA PHE A 165 3.27 3.61 4.03
C PHE A 165 4.03 4.87 3.64
N LEU A 166 3.50 5.65 2.69
CA LEU A 166 4.11 6.90 2.24
C LEU A 166 4.11 7.98 3.33
N ALA A 167 3.15 7.90 4.26
CA ALA A 167 3.11 8.77 5.43
C ALA A 167 4.02 8.29 6.59
N GLY A 168 4.70 7.14 6.45
CA GLY A 168 5.49 6.53 7.52
C GLY A 168 4.66 6.09 8.73
N ARG A 169 3.36 5.85 8.55
CA ARG A 169 2.41 5.49 9.63
C ARG A 169 2.11 4.00 9.67
N GLU A 170 2.20 3.31 8.55
CA GLU A 170 1.89 1.88 8.45
C GLU A 170 3.02 1.13 7.77
N ALA A 171 3.39 -0.01 8.34
CA ALA A 171 4.32 -0.94 7.72
C ALA A 171 3.59 -1.82 6.70
N LEU A 172 4.30 -2.19 5.64
CA LEU A 172 3.82 -3.14 4.63
C LEU A 172 4.55 -4.48 4.78
N PRO A 173 3.89 -5.60 4.42
CA PRO A 173 4.58 -6.87 4.34
C PRO A 173 5.81 -6.79 3.43
N PRO A 174 6.92 -7.50 3.73
CA PRO A 174 7.99 -7.70 2.76
C PRO A 174 7.44 -8.25 1.44
N ARG A 175 8.12 -7.97 0.31
CA ARG A 175 7.66 -8.41 -1.02
C ARG A 175 6.22 -7.98 -1.38
N SER A 176 5.80 -6.82 -0.89
CA SER A 176 4.52 -6.23 -1.28
C SER A 176 4.50 -5.84 -2.76
N VAL A 177 3.39 -6.11 -3.44
CA VAL A 177 3.12 -5.74 -4.84
C VAL A 177 1.67 -5.28 -4.98
N VAL A 178 1.41 -4.32 -5.87
CA VAL A 178 0.05 -3.87 -6.19
C VAL A 178 -0.29 -4.27 -7.61
N ILE A 179 -1.51 -4.78 -7.84
CA ILE A 179 -2.05 -5.07 -9.17
C ILE A 179 -3.06 -3.98 -9.55
N THR A 180 -2.86 -3.36 -10.71
CA THR A 180 -3.77 -2.35 -11.26
C THR A 180 -4.17 -2.69 -12.70
N PHE A 181 -5.40 -2.33 -13.06
CA PHE A 181 -5.92 -2.40 -14.41
C PHE A 181 -6.40 -1.01 -14.83
N ASP A 182 -6.09 -0.61 -16.05
CA ASP A 182 -6.53 0.66 -16.62
C ASP A 182 -7.68 0.47 -17.62
N ASP A 183 -8.24 1.60 -18.05
CA ASP A 183 -9.29 1.78 -19.04
C ASP A 183 -10.70 1.31 -18.66
N GLY A 184 -10.84 0.12 -18.08
CA GLY A 184 -12.15 -0.47 -17.81
C GLY A 184 -12.65 -1.41 -18.91
N TYR A 185 -11.75 -2.18 -19.54
CA TYR A 185 -12.12 -3.22 -20.50
C TYR A 185 -12.90 -4.37 -19.84
N GLU A 186 -13.94 -4.85 -20.54
CA GLU A 186 -14.78 -5.97 -20.11
C GLU A 186 -13.97 -7.26 -19.87
N THR A 187 -12.90 -7.43 -20.65
CA THR A 187 -12.00 -8.58 -20.54
C THR A 187 -11.35 -8.71 -19.16
N VAL A 188 -11.23 -7.63 -18.38
CA VAL A 188 -10.79 -7.68 -16.97
C VAL A 188 -11.79 -8.47 -16.13
N PHE A 189 -13.09 -8.20 -16.29
CA PHE A 189 -14.15 -8.95 -15.59
C PHE A 189 -14.19 -10.41 -16.05
N ARG A 190 -14.03 -10.65 -17.34
CA ARG A 190 -14.13 -12.01 -17.90
C ARG A 190 -12.95 -12.90 -17.55
N HIS A 191 -11.72 -12.36 -17.58
CA HIS A 191 -10.50 -13.17 -17.51
C HIS A 191 -9.69 -12.95 -16.24
N ALA A 192 -9.49 -11.69 -15.81
CA ALA A 192 -8.64 -11.41 -14.66
C ALA A 192 -9.39 -11.60 -13.33
N PHE A 193 -10.63 -11.15 -13.24
CA PHE A 193 -11.40 -11.18 -12.00
C PHE A 193 -11.60 -12.59 -11.41
N PRO A 194 -11.93 -13.65 -12.18
CA PRO A 194 -12.03 -15.00 -11.64
C PRO A 194 -10.70 -15.50 -11.05
N LEU A 195 -9.58 -15.18 -11.70
CA LEU A 195 -8.24 -15.55 -11.25
C LEU A 195 -7.86 -14.81 -9.97
N LEU A 196 -8.12 -13.50 -9.89
CA LEU A 196 -7.94 -12.74 -8.65
C LEU A 196 -8.72 -13.34 -7.49
N ARG A 197 -9.99 -13.72 -7.70
CA ARG A 197 -10.80 -14.38 -6.67
C ARG A 197 -10.23 -15.73 -6.24
N GLN A 198 -9.71 -16.53 -7.18
CA GLN A 198 -9.09 -17.81 -6.88
C GLN A 198 -7.87 -17.64 -5.96
N HIS A 199 -7.09 -16.58 -6.14
CA HIS A 199 -5.94 -16.27 -5.30
C HIS A 199 -6.26 -15.46 -4.04
N GLY A 200 -7.45 -14.86 -3.96
CA GLY A 200 -7.77 -13.85 -2.94
C GLY A 200 -6.95 -12.57 -3.07
N PHE A 201 -6.43 -12.27 -4.27
CA PHE A 201 -5.55 -11.13 -4.50
C PHE A 201 -6.34 -9.85 -4.78
N PRO A 202 -6.15 -8.78 -3.99
CA PRO A 202 -6.80 -7.51 -4.25
C PRO A 202 -6.23 -6.84 -5.50
N ALA A 203 -7.03 -5.99 -6.12
CA ALA A 203 -6.58 -5.16 -7.22
C ALA A 203 -7.30 -3.81 -7.26
N THR A 204 -6.78 -2.88 -8.03
CA THR A 204 -7.44 -1.62 -8.35
C THR A 204 -7.76 -1.55 -9.84
N LEU A 205 -9.00 -1.21 -10.18
CA LEU A 205 -9.42 -0.95 -11.55
C LEU A 205 -9.68 0.55 -11.72
N PHE A 206 -8.87 1.20 -12.56
CA PHE A 206 -9.04 2.59 -12.95
C PHE A 206 -9.91 2.65 -14.21
N VAL A 207 -11.02 3.39 -14.14
CA VAL A 207 -12.03 3.45 -15.20
C VAL A 207 -12.18 4.89 -15.69
N TYR A 208 -12.13 5.09 -17.01
CA TYR A 208 -12.59 6.35 -17.59
C TYR A 208 -14.06 6.22 -17.97
N THR A 209 -14.87 7.16 -17.47
CA THR A 209 -16.31 6.92 -17.35
C THR A 209 -17.08 6.94 -18.67
N ASP A 210 -16.54 7.56 -19.70
CA ASP A 210 -17.18 7.59 -21.02
C ASP A 210 -17.09 6.24 -21.76
N PHE A 211 -16.19 5.34 -21.33
CA PHE A 211 -16.09 3.99 -21.93
C PHE A 211 -17.03 2.96 -21.33
N VAL A 212 -17.54 3.23 -20.12
CA VAL A 212 -18.41 2.30 -19.39
C VAL A 212 -19.70 2.07 -20.16
N GLY A 213 -19.96 0.80 -20.51
CA GLY A 213 -21.13 0.38 -21.28
C GLY A 213 -21.04 0.67 -22.78
N THR A 214 -19.85 0.97 -23.31
CA THR A 214 -19.61 1.20 -24.74
C THR A 214 -18.61 0.19 -25.29
N GLY A 215 -18.82 -0.30 -26.51
CA GLY A 215 -17.87 -1.20 -27.19
C GLY A 215 -17.41 -2.38 -26.33
N ASP A 216 -16.09 -2.46 -26.10
CA ASP A 216 -15.44 -3.48 -25.27
C ASP A 216 -15.33 -3.09 -23.78
N GLY A 217 -16.00 -2.02 -23.35
CA GLY A 217 -15.97 -1.48 -21.99
C GLY A 217 -16.90 -2.22 -21.03
N LEU A 218 -16.54 -2.24 -19.76
CA LEU A 218 -17.33 -2.84 -18.69
C LEU A 218 -18.72 -2.21 -18.58
N GLY A 219 -19.73 -3.03 -18.31
CA GLY A 219 -21.05 -2.57 -17.90
C GLY A 219 -21.09 -2.16 -16.42
N TRP A 220 -22.04 -1.31 -16.05
CA TRP A 220 -22.25 -0.88 -14.66
C TRP A 220 -22.53 -2.04 -13.70
N SER A 221 -23.24 -3.08 -14.14
CA SER A 221 -23.51 -4.28 -13.32
C SER A 221 -22.24 -5.07 -13.02
N GLN A 222 -21.34 -5.19 -14.00
CA GLN A 222 -20.03 -5.87 -13.84
C GLN A 222 -19.14 -5.09 -12.87
N LEU A 223 -19.05 -3.76 -13.01
CA LEU A 223 -18.34 -2.90 -12.06
C LEU A 223 -18.89 -3.05 -10.64
N ALA A 224 -20.21 -3.06 -10.48
CA ALA A 224 -20.85 -3.24 -9.19
C ALA A 224 -20.59 -4.63 -8.59
N GLU A 225 -20.49 -5.68 -9.40
CA GLU A 225 -20.14 -7.03 -8.95
C GLU A 225 -18.69 -7.10 -8.46
N MET A 226 -17.75 -6.55 -9.24
CA MET A 226 -16.33 -6.51 -8.86
C MET A 226 -16.11 -5.72 -7.56
N ALA A 227 -16.79 -4.58 -7.40
CA ALA A 227 -16.73 -3.78 -6.18
C ALA A 227 -17.33 -4.52 -4.98
N ARG A 228 -18.51 -5.13 -5.13
CA ARG A 228 -19.20 -5.86 -4.05
C ARG A 228 -18.47 -7.12 -3.60
N SER A 229 -17.58 -7.67 -4.43
CA SER A 229 -16.73 -8.78 -4.00
C SER A 229 -15.74 -8.38 -2.91
N GLY A 230 -15.55 -7.08 -2.70
CA GLY A 230 -14.54 -6.53 -1.80
C GLY A 230 -13.12 -6.74 -2.30
N LEU A 231 -12.90 -7.31 -3.49
CA LEU A 231 -11.56 -7.65 -3.99
C LEU A 231 -10.99 -6.55 -4.88
N VAL A 232 -11.86 -5.90 -5.67
CA VAL A 232 -11.43 -4.88 -6.64
C VAL A 232 -11.94 -3.50 -6.22
N ASP A 233 -11.00 -2.59 -6.00
CA ASP A 233 -11.29 -1.19 -5.76
C ASP A 233 -11.49 -0.47 -7.10
N ILE A 234 -12.65 0.16 -7.30
CA ILE A 234 -12.96 0.93 -8.52
C ILE A 234 -12.56 2.39 -8.33
N GLN A 235 -11.68 2.91 -9.19
CA GLN A 235 -11.08 4.24 -9.09
C GLN A 235 -11.12 4.99 -10.43
N ALA A 236 -10.75 6.27 -10.46
CA ALA A 236 -10.93 7.12 -11.64
C ALA A 236 -9.73 7.09 -12.61
N HIS A 237 -10.02 7.10 -13.91
CA HIS A 237 -9.03 7.22 -15.00
C HIS A 237 -9.35 8.38 -15.96
N SER A 238 -9.78 9.52 -15.43
CA SER A 238 -10.40 10.65 -16.17
C SER A 238 -11.83 10.37 -16.66
N LYS A 239 -12.46 11.35 -17.32
CA LYS A 239 -13.79 11.19 -17.92
C LYS A 239 -13.67 10.58 -19.32
N THR A 240 -12.81 11.17 -20.16
CA THR A 240 -12.76 10.91 -21.61
C THR A 240 -11.49 10.19 -22.07
N HIS A 241 -10.51 9.99 -21.18
CA HIS A 241 -9.18 9.49 -21.51
C HIS A 241 -8.34 10.44 -22.39
N ARG A 242 -8.63 11.76 -22.37
CA ARG A 242 -7.74 12.75 -23.00
C ARG A 242 -6.42 12.87 -22.24
N ASN A 243 -5.34 13.20 -22.95
CA ASN A 243 -4.10 13.62 -22.27
C ASN A 243 -4.37 14.93 -21.52
N LEU A 244 -4.14 14.91 -20.20
CA LEU A 244 -4.47 16.02 -19.31
C LEU A 244 -3.47 17.17 -19.37
N ILE A 245 -2.29 16.95 -19.96
CA ILE A 245 -1.29 18.02 -20.17
C ILE A 245 -1.40 18.67 -21.56
N GLU A 246 -2.21 18.10 -22.44
CA GLU A 246 -2.37 18.56 -23.82
C GLU A 246 -3.63 19.41 -24.01
N ARG A 247 -3.48 20.48 -24.78
CA ARG A 247 -4.57 21.36 -25.20
C ARG A 247 -5.14 20.91 -26.54
N SER A 248 -6.45 20.99 -26.68
CA SER A 248 -7.09 20.84 -27.99
C SER A 248 -6.72 22.04 -28.89
N PRO A 249 -6.68 21.88 -30.23
CA PRO A 249 -6.44 22.99 -31.15
C PRO A 249 -7.44 24.14 -30.93
N GLY A 250 -6.92 25.36 -30.70
CA GLY A 250 -7.73 26.54 -30.44
C GLY A 250 -8.37 26.63 -29.04
N GLU A 251 -8.02 25.71 -28.12
CA GLU A 251 -8.50 25.74 -26.74
C GLU A 251 -7.84 26.89 -25.96
N THR A 252 -8.65 27.80 -25.44
CA THR A 252 -8.18 28.88 -24.56
C THR A 252 -7.73 28.31 -23.21
N ASP A 253 -6.84 29.02 -22.52
CA ASP A 253 -6.36 28.65 -21.18
C ASP A 253 -7.49 28.35 -20.20
N GLU A 254 -8.55 29.17 -20.23
CA GLU A 254 -9.70 29.01 -19.35
C GLU A 254 -10.51 27.76 -19.67
N ARG A 255 -10.73 27.47 -20.95
CA ARG A 255 -11.42 26.25 -21.37
C ARG A 255 -10.61 25.01 -21.00
N TYR A 256 -9.30 25.05 -21.18
CA TYR A 256 -8.40 23.97 -20.80
C TYR A 256 -8.45 23.68 -19.30
N ARG A 257 -8.37 24.71 -18.43
CA ARG A 257 -8.52 24.53 -16.97
C ARG A 257 -9.85 23.90 -16.60
N GLN A 258 -10.94 24.39 -17.19
CA GLN A 258 -12.28 23.86 -16.95
C GLN A 258 -12.42 22.41 -17.44
N ALA A 259 -11.79 22.08 -18.57
CA ALA A 259 -11.77 20.72 -19.09
C ALA A 259 -11.01 19.78 -18.15
N VAL A 260 -9.79 20.12 -17.72
CA VAL A 260 -9.01 19.33 -16.75
C VAL A 260 -9.79 19.14 -15.44
N ALA A 261 -10.40 20.21 -14.90
CA ALA A 261 -11.23 20.10 -13.69
C ALA A 261 -12.41 19.13 -13.89
N THR A 262 -13.02 19.12 -15.07
CA THR A 262 -14.11 18.20 -15.41
C THR A 262 -13.62 16.77 -15.55
N GLU A 263 -12.48 16.55 -16.22
CA GLU A 263 -11.84 15.24 -16.36
C GLU A 263 -11.52 14.60 -15.01
N LEU A 264 -11.17 15.40 -13.99
CA LEU A 264 -10.84 14.91 -12.66
C LEU A 264 -12.06 14.72 -11.75
N ARG A 265 -13.06 15.61 -11.83
CA ARG A 265 -14.22 15.63 -10.94
C ARG A 265 -15.34 14.69 -11.40
N ALA A 266 -15.71 14.76 -12.68
CA ALA A 266 -16.85 14.01 -13.22
C ALA A 266 -16.75 12.49 -13.04
N PRO A 267 -15.59 11.81 -13.23
CA PRO A 267 -15.55 10.37 -13.07
C PRO A 267 -15.78 9.94 -11.63
N ARG A 268 -15.24 10.65 -10.64
CA ARG A 268 -15.52 10.39 -9.20
C ARG A 268 -17.02 10.45 -8.94
N GLU A 269 -17.66 11.57 -9.28
CA GLU A 269 -19.08 11.78 -9.02
C GLU A 269 -19.96 10.74 -9.73
N MET A 270 -19.55 10.28 -10.91
CA MET A 270 -20.27 9.26 -11.65
C MET A 270 -20.12 7.88 -11.02
N LEU A 271 -18.88 7.46 -10.72
CA LEU A 271 -18.59 6.16 -10.13
C LEU A 271 -19.26 6.03 -8.75
N GLU A 272 -19.10 7.02 -7.87
CA GLU A 272 -19.70 6.99 -6.52
C GLU A 272 -21.23 6.97 -6.56
N ARG A 273 -21.86 7.72 -7.47
CA ARG A 273 -23.32 7.69 -7.64
C ARG A 273 -23.82 6.34 -8.16
N ARG A 274 -23.22 5.85 -9.26
CA ARG A 274 -23.69 4.66 -9.97
C ARG A 274 -23.36 3.37 -9.21
N LEU A 275 -22.33 3.38 -8.38
CA LEU A 275 -21.87 2.25 -7.57
C LEU A 275 -22.11 2.48 -6.07
N SER A 276 -23.04 3.36 -5.71
CA SER A 276 -23.39 3.67 -4.32
C SER A 276 -23.81 2.44 -3.51
N ALA A 277 -24.55 1.51 -4.12
CA ALA A 277 -24.94 0.25 -3.48
C ALA A 277 -23.74 -0.68 -3.15
N ALA A 278 -22.58 -0.43 -3.76
CA ALA A 278 -21.33 -1.13 -3.48
C ALA A 278 -20.39 -0.32 -2.56
N ASN A 279 -20.84 0.84 -2.03
CA ASN A 279 -20.06 1.75 -1.19
C ASN A 279 -18.70 2.16 -1.79
N VAL A 280 -18.64 2.31 -3.12
CA VAL A 280 -17.41 2.77 -3.80
C VAL A 280 -17.08 4.20 -3.38
N GLN A 281 -15.82 4.42 -3.03
CA GLN A 281 -15.26 5.74 -2.76
C GLN A 281 -14.04 5.95 -3.65
N VAL A 282 -14.04 7.04 -4.42
CA VAL A 282 -12.98 7.29 -5.40
C VAL A 282 -11.99 8.30 -4.83
N ARG A 283 -10.84 7.77 -4.41
CA ARG A 283 -9.76 8.50 -3.73
C ARG A 283 -8.44 8.44 -4.49
N HIS A 284 -8.34 7.61 -5.52
CA HIS A 284 -7.12 7.41 -6.29
C HIS A 284 -7.38 7.65 -7.77
N PHE A 285 -6.34 8.04 -8.50
CA PHE A 285 -6.44 8.38 -9.91
C PHE A 285 -5.27 7.80 -10.70
N ALA A 286 -5.55 7.27 -11.89
CA ALA A 286 -4.52 6.98 -12.88
C ALA A 286 -4.55 8.07 -13.96
N TYR A 287 -3.39 8.65 -14.28
CA TYR A 287 -3.30 9.64 -15.35
C TYR A 287 -3.35 8.94 -16.71
N PRO A 288 -4.25 9.33 -17.64
CA PRO A 288 -4.18 8.89 -19.02
C PRO A 288 -2.77 9.12 -19.57
N PHE A 289 -2.18 8.10 -20.19
CA PHE A 289 -0.80 8.10 -20.71
C PHE A 289 0.31 8.29 -19.64
N GLY A 290 -0.06 8.44 -18.36
CA GLY A 290 0.85 8.64 -17.24
C GLY A 290 1.37 10.06 -17.06
N ASP A 291 0.83 11.03 -17.80
CA ASP A 291 1.31 12.41 -17.81
C ASP A 291 0.58 13.30 -16.80
N ALA A 292 1.35 14.12 -16.08
CA ALA A 292 0.85 15.17 -15.21
C ALA A 292 1.81 16.37 -15.20
N ASN A 293 1.26 17.56 -15.11
CA ASN A 293 2.00 18.81 -14.87
C ASN A 293 1.46 19.50 -13.61
N GLU A 294 2.08 20.61 -13.21
CA GLU A 294 1.70 21.36 -11.99
C GLU A 294 0.21 21.70 -11.94
N LEU A 295 -0.38 22.12 -13.07
CA LEU A 295 -1.81 22.43 -13.13
C LEU A 295 -2.68 21.20 -12.84
N VAL A 296 -2.31 20.03 -13.35
CA VAL A 296 -3.01 18.76 -13.07
C VAL A 296 -2.82 18.35 -11.61
N LEU A 297 -1.61 18.47 -11.06
CA LEU A 297 -1.31 18.13 -9.66
C LEU A 297 -2.04 19.05 -8.67
N ASP A 298 -2.12 20.35 -8.96
CA ASP A 298 -2.92 21.31 -8.20
C ASP A 298 -4.40 20.91 -8.25
N ALA A 299 -4.94 20.62 -9.44
CA ALA A 299 -6.33 20.22 -9.58
C ALA A 299 -6.63 18.90 -8.85
N MET A 300 -5.72 17.92 -8.88
CA MET A 300 -5.79 16.68 -8.11
C MET A 300 -5.87 16.93 -6.60
N THR A 301 -5.04 17.86 -6.11
CA THR A 301 -5.02 18.27 -4.70
C THR A 301 -6.33 18.93 -4.28
N HIS A 302 -6.87 19.85 -5.09
CA HIS A 302 -8.17 20.49 -4.85
C HIS A 302 -9.32 19.46 -4.84
N GLN A 303 -9.21 18.44 -5.69
CA GLN A 303 -10.13 17.30 -5.71
C GLN A 303 -9.84 16.29 -4.59
N ARG A 304 -8.85 16.49 -3.71
CA ARG A 304 -8.54 15.59 -2.58
C ARG A 304 -8.28 14.14 -3.00
N TYR A 305 -7.70 13.91 -4.18
CA TYR A 305 -7.15 12.59 -4.48
C TYR A 305 -5.98 12.32 -3.52
N GLU A 306 -5.95 11.12 -2.94
CA GLU A 306 -4.91 10.69 -2.00
C GLU A 306 -3.69 10.13 -2.74
N LEU A 307 -3.92 9.42 -3.85
CA LEU A 307 -2.88 8.79 -4.66
C LEU A 307 -3.10 9.08 -6.15
N GLY A 308 -2.00 9.32 -6.87
CA GLY A 308 -1.96 9.49 -8.31
C GLY A 308 -0.90 8.57 -8.91
N VAL A 309 -1.25 7.79 -9.94
CA VAL A 309 -0.35 6.81 -10.56
C VAL A 309 -0.06 7.14 -12.02
N THR A 310 1.22 7.03 -12.39
CA THR A 310 1.76 7.28 -13.75
C THR A 310 2.00 5.96 -14.48
N VAL A 311 2.63 5.98 -15.67
CA VAL A 311 3.18 4.77 -16.32
C VAL A 311 4.70 4.72 -16.30
N ASN A 312 5.33 5.58 -15.49
CA ASN A 312 6.78 5.61 -15.34
C ASN A 312 7.23 4.35 -14.59
N PRO A 313 8.11 3.51 -15.16
CA PRO A 313 8.51 2.25 -14.54
C PRO A 313 9.30 2.48 -13.25
N GLY A 314 9.15 1.60 -12.28
CA GLY A 314 9.91 1.61 -11.03
C GLY A 314 9.07 1.29 -9.79
N GLY A 315 9.75 0.95 -8.69
CA GLY A 315 9.12 0.73 -7.38
C GLY A 315 8.94 2.04 -6.59
N ASN A 316 7.96 2.04 -5.68
CA ASN A 316 7.63 3.18 -4.83
C ASN A 316 8.14 2.95 -3.40
N ALA A 317 8.97 3.85 -2.89
CA ALA A 317 9.47 3.83 -1.52
C ALA A 317 8.62 4.75 -0.62
N PHE A 318 8.85 4.74 0.70
CA PHE A 318 8.09 5.57 1.64
C PHE A 318 8.20 7.09 1.35
N PHE A 319 9.24 7.54 0.64
CA PHE A 319 9.42 8.94 0.23
C PHE A 319 8.94 9.24 -1.20
N SER A 320 8.28 8.29 -1.87
CA SER A 320 7.69 8.54 -3.18
C SER A 320 6.57 9.57 -3.10
N HIS A 321 6.47 10.44 -4.10
CA HIS A 321 5.45 11.48 -4.13
C HIS A 321 4.05 10.84 -4.32
N PRO A 322 3.08 11.03 -3.39
CA PRO A 322 1.80 10.31 -3.42
C PRO A 322 0.98 10.51 -4.70
N LEU A 323 1.07 11.68 -5.33
CA LEU A 323 0.38 11.97 -6.59
C LEU A 323 1.19 11.64 -7.86
N MET A 324 2.38 11.04 -7.73
CA MET A 324 3.28 10.74 -8.85
C MET A 324 3.89 9.34 -8.70
N LEU A 325 3.08 8.37 -8.26
CA LEU A 325 3.53 7.00 -8.08
C LEU A 325 3.89 6.36 -9.42
N ARG A 326 4.95 5.57 -9.39
CA ARG A 326 5.50 4.84 -10.54
C ARG A 326 4.75 3.53 -10.73
N ARG A 327 4.49 3.16 -11.98
CA ARG A 327 3.91 1.86 -12.35
C ARG A 327 4.68 1.24 -13.48
N THR A 328 4.77 -0.07 -13.45
CA THR A 328 5.40 -0.84 -14.52
C THR A 328 4.31 -1.51 -15.35
N MET A 329 4.26 -1.16 -16.63
CA MET A 329 3.34 -1.80 -17.58
C MET A 329 3.72 -3.26 -17.79
N ILE A 330 2.71 -4.13 -17.78
CA ILE A 330 2.83 -5.54 -18.15
C ILE A 330 2.19 -5.74 -19.51
N PHE A 331 3.02 -6.10 -20.48
CA PHE A 331 2.63 -6.33 -21.85
C PHE A 331 2.47 -7.83 -22.15
N GLY A 332 1.71 -8.15 -23.19
CA GLY A 332 1.43 -9.51 -23.62
C GLY A 332 2.60 -10.24 -24.28
N ASP A 333 3.60 -9.50 -24.72
CA ASP A 333 4.87 -10.02 -25.25
C ASP A 333 5.91 -10.26 -24.13
N HIS A 334 5.63 -9.88 -22.89
CA HIS A 334 6.47 -10.26 -21.74
C HIS A 334 6.28 -11.73 -21.40
N ASP A 335 7.40 -12.45 -21.27
CA ASP A 335 7.40 -13.77 -20.66
C ASP A 335 7.41 -13.69 -19.12
N LEU A 336 7.53 -14.84 -18.46
CA LEU A 336 7.56 -14.88 -17.00
C LEU A 336 8.85 -14.31 -16.40
N GLU A 337 9.98 -14.36 -17.10
CA GLU A 337 11.24 -13.76 -16.62
C GLU A 337 11.18 -12.24 -16.70
N ASP A 338 10.61 -11.71 -17.79
CA ASP A 338 10.27 -10.30 -17.92
C ASP A 338 9.40 -9.83 -16.76
N PHE A 339 8.35 -10.59 -16.43
CA PHE A 339 7.50 -10.28 -15.29
C PHE A 339 8.30 -10.23 -13.98
N LYS A 340 9.16 -11.22 -13.71
CA LYS A 340 9.99 -11.27 -12.50
C LYS A 340 10.93 -10.07 -12.38
N ALA A 341 11.55 -9.65 -13.48
CA ALA A 341 12.44 -8.49 -13.51
C ALA A 341 11.74 -7.19 -13.07
N ARG A 342 10.41 -7.14 -13.14
CA ARG A 342 9.58 -5.98 -12.80
C ARG A 342 9.11 -6.00 -11.33
N LEU A 343 9.39 -7.07 -10.58
CA LEU A 343 9.02 -7.26 -9.17
C LEU A 343 10.07 -6.72 -8.20
N GLN A 344 10.60 -5.52 -8.44
CA GLN A 344 11.60 -4.91 -7.56
C GLN A 344 10.96 -4.42 -6.24
N THR A 345 11.07 -5.24 -5.19
CA THR A 345 10.46 -4.97 -3.88
C THR A 345 11.42 -4.40 -2.83
N SER A 346 12.70 -4.24 -3.16
CA SER A 346 13.66 -3.49 -2.36
C SER A 346 14.74 -2.86 -3.22
N ARG A 347 15.41 -1.87 -2.67
CA ARG A 347 16.57 -1.20 -3.26
C ARG A 347 17.68 -1.04 -2.24
N ARG A 348 18.93 -1.31 -2.64
CA ARG A 348 20.10 -1.04 -1.81
C ARG A 348 20.30 0.46 -1.63
N LEU A 349 20.70 0.86 -0.43
CA LEU A 349 21.12 2.23 -0.15
C LEU A 349 22.37 2.55 -1.00
N GLY A 350 22.36 3.71 -1.66
CA GLY A 350 23.45 4.16 -2.54
C GLY A 350 23.43 3.62 -3.97
N ALA A 351 22.48 2.76 -4.36
CA ALA A 351 22.33 2.33 -5.76
C ALA A 351 21.76 3.46 -6.63
N PRO A 352 22.27 3.70 -7.86
CA PRO A 352 21.80 4.75 -8.77
C PRO A 352 20.35 4.53 -9.21
N TRP A 353 19.57 5.62 -9.36
CA TRP A 353 18.11 5.59 -9.55
C TRP A 353 17.62 5.09 -10.88
#